data_AF-A0AAJ6JNM7-F1
#
_entry.id   AF-A0AAJ6JNM7-F1
#
_cell.length_a   1.000
_cell.length_b   1.000
_cell.length_c   1.000
_cell.angle_alpha   90.00
_cell.angle_beta   90.00
_cell.angle_gamma   90.00
#
_symmetry.space_group_name_H-M   'P 1'
#
loop_
_entity.id
_entity.type
_entity.pdbx_description
1 polymer ?
#
loop_
_entity_poly.entity_id
_entity_poly.type
_entity_poly.pdbx_seq_one_letter_code
_entity_poly.pdbx_strand_id
1 'polypeptide(L)' 'MDFMVSPRVEDFRARIVRFVKDRLLPLKANPANYDAHDNIRLDLANELSA' A
#
# COMPACT_ATOMS: atom_id res chain seq x y z
N MET A 1 -26.55 -15.11 13.04
CA MET A 1 -25.61 -14.01 13.30
C MET A 1 -25.10 -13.54 11.95
N ASP A 2 -25.25 -12.25 11.66
CA ASP A 2 -24.74 -11.66 10.42
C ASP A 2 -23.35 -11.07 10.68
N PHE A 3 -22.34 -11.59 9.98
CA PHE A 3 -20.94 -11.19 10.07
C PHE A 3 -20.48 -10.45 8.79
N MET A 4 -21.42 -9.93 8.01
CA MET A 4 -21.07 -9.17 6.83
C MET A 4 -20.45 -7.83 7.20
N VAL A 5 -19.36 -7.55 6.53
CA VAL A 5 -18.69 -6.26 6.59
C VAL A 5 -19.59 -5.23 5.91
N SER A 6 -19.83 -4.09 6.56
CA SER A 6 -20.68 -3.05 5.97
C SER A 6 -20.15 -2.60 4.60
N PRO A 7 -21.03 -2.24 3.64
CA PRO A 7 -20.60 -1.78 2.31
C PRO A 7 -19.58 -0.64 2.33
N ARG A 8 -19.66 0.24 3.34
CA ARG A 8 -18.71 1.34 3.55
C ARG A 8 -17.29 0.84 3.82
N VAL A 9 -17.13 -0.25 4.58
CA VAL A 9 -15.82 -0.82 4.88
C VAL A 9 -15.28 -1.59 3.67
N GLU A 10 -16.15 -2.23 2.88
CA GLU A 10 -15.75 -2.85 1.62
C GLU A 10 -15.23 -1.82 0.60
N ASP A 11 -15.84 -0.63 0.52
CA ASP A 11 -15.33 0.47 -0.31
C ASP A 11 -13.90 0.85 0.08
N PHE A 12 -13.65 1.05 1.37
CA PHE A 12 -12.29 1.35 1.86
C PHE A 12 -11.32 0.22 1.54
N ARG A 13 -11.73 -1.04 1.70
CA ARG A 13 -10.88 -2.20 1.38
C ARG A 13 -10.51 -2.22 -0.10
N ALA A 14 -11.48 -2.00 -0.99
CA ALA A 14 -11.23 -1.96 -2.43
C ALA A 14 -10.23 -0.86 -2.81
N ARG A 15 -10.36 0.32 -2.21
CA ARG A 15 -9.44 1.46 -2.41
C ARG A 15 -8.03 1.16 -1.90
N ILE A 16 -7.90 0.54 -0.73
CA ILE A 16 -6.60 0.12 -0.18
C ILE A 16 -5.95 -0.92 -1.07
N VAL A 17 -6.69 -1.94 -1.53
CA VAL A 17 -6.17 -2.98 -2.43
C VAL A 17 -5.66 -2.36 -3.73
N ARG A 18 -6.41 -1.42 -4.30
CA ARG A 18 -6.01 -0.69 -5.51
C ARG A 18 -4.71 0.08 -5.30
N PHE A 19 -4.62 0.85 -4.22
CA PHE A 19 -3.42 1.60 -3.87
C PHE A 19 -2.20 0.68 -3.66
N VAL A 20 -2.35 -0.39 -2.89
CA VAL A 20 -1.26 -1.34 -2.63
C VAL A 20 -0.77 -1.96 -3.93
N LYS A 21 -1.69 -2.43 -4.77
CA LYS A 21 -1.35 -3.07 -6.04
C LYS A 21 -0.64 -2.13 -7.00
N ASP A 22 -1.15 -0.92 -7.15
CA ASP A 22 -0.74 -0.03 -8.23
C ASP A 22 0.41 0.90 -7.82
N ARG A 23 0.60 1.15 -6.52
CA ARG A 23 1.62 2.09 -6.00
C ARG A 23 2.67 1.42 -5.12
N LEU A 24 2.27 0.57 -4.17
CA LEU A 24 3.21 0.02 -3.18
C LEU A 24 3.96 -1.23 -3.66
N LEU A 25 3.27 -2.21 -4.26
CA LEU A 25 3.89 -3.45 -4.72
C LEU A 25 4.99 -3.24 -5.77
N PRO A 26 4.85 -2.32 -6.75
CA PRO A 26 5.93 -2.03 -7.69
C PRO A 26 7.20 -1.55 -6.99
N LEU A 27 7.06 -0.73 -5.94
CA LEU A 27 8.22 -0.28 -5.17
C LEU A 27 8.89 -1.43 -4.43
N LYS A 28 8.10 -2.35 -3.85
CA LYS A 28 8.63 -3.51 -3.13
C LYS A 28 9.32 -4.55 -4.01
N ALA A 29 8.96 -4.61 -5.29
CA ALA A 29 9.55 -5.55 -6.25
C ALA A 29 10.98 -5.20 -6.67
N ASN A 30 11.44 -3.97 -6.39
CA ASN A 30 12.79 -3.52 -6.76
C ASN A 30 13.70 -3.40 -5.52
N PRO A 31 14.76 -4.24 -5.42
CA PRO A 31 15.74 -4.15 -4.33
C PRO A 31 16.42 -2.78 -4.20
N ALA A 32 16.55 -2.01 -5.30
CA ALA A 32 17.18 -0.69 -5.27
C ALA A 32 16.33 0.39 -4.54
N ASN A 33 15.07 0.08 -4.25
CA ASN A 33 14.18 0.97 -3.51
C ASN A 33 14.32 0.83 -2.00
N TYR A 34 15.17 -0.08 -1.51
CA TYR A 34 15.40 -0.28 -0.10
C TYR A 34 16.66 0.48 0.38
N ASP A 35 16.61 0.98 1.60
CA ASP A 35 17.76 1.55 2.30
C ASP A 35 18.56 0.46 3.05
N ALA A 36 19.60 0.87 3.79
CA ALA A 36 20.46 -0.04 4.54
C ALA A 36 19.75 -0.77 5.71
N HIS A 37 18.50 -0.42 6.00
CA HIS A 37 17.68 -0.98 7.07
C HIS A 37 16.50 -1.80 6.54
N ASP A 38 16.53 -2.20 5.26
CA ASP A 38 15.45 -2.92 4.58
C ASP A 38 14.11 -2.15 4.57
N ASN A 39 14.14 -0.83 4.75
CA ASN A 39 12.96 0.02 4.58
C ASN A 39 12.89 0.53 3.15
N ILE A 40 11.68 0.79 2.64
CA ILE A 40 11.54 1.58 1.41
C ILE A 40 12.17 2.95 1.68
N ARG A 41 13.06 3.38 0.78
CA ARG A 41 13.73 4.67 0.89
C ARG A 41 12.72 5.79 1.12
N LEU A 42 13.08 6.70 2.02
CA LEU A 42 12.15 7.71 2.53
C LEU A 42 11.67 8.68 1.44
N ASP A 43 12.50 8.98 0.43
CA ASP A 43 12.11 9.80 -0.72
C ASP A 43 10.93 9.17 -1.48
N LEU A 44 11.04 7.88 -1.81
CA LEU A 44 9.98 7.11 -2.47
C LEU A 44 8.74 6.94 -1.58
N ALA A 45 8.92 6.76 -0.27
CA ALA A 45 7.81 6.64 0.67
C ALA A 45 7.02 7.96 0.83
N ASN A 46 7.72 9.10 0.80
CA ASN A 46 7.09 10.42 0.84
C ASN A 46 6.22 10.68 -0.40
N GLU A 47 6.62 10.20 -1.57
CA GLU A 47 5.82 10.27 -2.81
C GLU A 47 4.51 9.47 -2.74
N LEU A 48 4.40 8.49 -1.84
CA LEU A 48 3.15 7.75 -1.61
C LEU A 48 2.14 8.51 -0.75
N SER A 49 2.62 9.51 0.00
CA SER A 49 1.84 10.26 0.98
C SER A 49 1.37 11.63 0.46
N ALA A 50 1.88 12.04 -0.70
CA ALA A 50 1.50 13.26 -1.42
C ALA A 50 0.22 13.06 -2.25
#